data_AF-A0A9E1BDW1-F1
#
_entry.id   AF-A0A9E1BDW1-F1
#
_cell.length_a   1.000
_cell.length_b   1.000
_cell.length_c   1.000
_cell.angle_alpha   90.00
_cell.angle_beta   90.00
_cell.angle_gamma   90.00
#
_symmetry.space_group_name_H-M   'P 1'
#
loop_
_entity.id
_entity.type
_entity.pdbx_description
1 polymer ?
#
loop_
_entity_poly.entity_id
_entity_poly.type
_entity_poly.pdbx_seq_one_letter_code
_entity_poly.pdbx_strand_id
1 'polypeptide(L)'
;MKATLKILIVSIIIASMMLIGTLTAFAADVDVTEDIGAAGNYKLASDISGNVTLTSGNYTIDLNGCTWTGSLTIQGATVTIIDSSAEKNGLITTDVNDVIMVESGKLTTTEIHIEGNKDGCDGIFISGGTVIVKNCTISAQSSALQNKGGELTVNDGTYSSKHNALKVNNDSIITVNGPY
;
A
#
# COMPACT_ATOMS: atom_id res chain seq x y z
N MET A 1 -29.52 31.59 17.07
CA MET A 1 -29.79 30.20 17.48
C MET A 1 -28.64 29.34 16.99
N LYS A 2 -27.86 28.77 17.92
CA LYS A 2 -26.71 27.90 17.61
C LYS A 2 -27.24 26.46 17.67
N ALA A 3 -27.33 25.78 16.52
CA ALA A 3 -27.68 24.36 16.46
C ALA A 3 -26.40 23.55 16.61
N THR A 4 -26.29 22.84 17.73
CA THR A 4 -25.18 21.92 18.01
C THR A 4 -25.45 20.61 17.28
N LEU A 5 -24.60 20.29 16.29
CA LEU A 5 -24.65 19.00 15.60
C LEU A 5 -24.11 17.92 16.55
N LYS A 6 -24.99 17.03 17.02
CA LYS A 6 -24.59 15.83 17.78
C LYS A 6 -24.35 14.70 16.78
N ILE A 7 -23.08 14.39 16.51
CA ILE A 7 -22.72 13.19 15.74
C ILE A 7 -22.86 11.99 16.68
N LEU A 8 -23.82 11.12 16.36
CA LEU A 8 -24.03 9.84 17.02
C LEU A 8 -23.10 8.82 16.37
N ILE A 9 -22.02 8.45 17.04
CA ILE A 9 -21.18 7.32 16.62
C ILE A 9 -21.94 6.05 17.00
N VAL A 10 -22.55 5.39 16.02
CA VAL A 10 -23.22 4.09 16.21
C VAL A 10 -22.16 3.01 16.08
N SER A 11 -21.72 2.47 17.22
CA SER A 11 -20.95 1.22 17.27
C SER A 11 -21.85 0.08 16.79
N ILE A 12 -21.59 -0.45 15.59
CA ILE A 12 -22.30 -1.63 15.08
C ILE A 12 -21.59 -2.91 15.57
N ILE A 13 -22.44 -3.85 15.95
CA ILE A 13 -22.21 -5.06 16.73
C ILE A 13 -21.38 -6.09 15.96
N ILE A 14 -20.36 -6.62 16.64
CA ILE A 14 -19.59 -7.80 16.26
C ILE A 14 -20.49 -9.03 16.34
N ALA A 15 -20.76 -9.68 15.21
CA ALA A 15 -21.25 -11.06 15.21
C ALA A 15 -20.76 -11.81 13.96
N SER A 16 -19.95 -12.83 14.22
CA SER A 16 -19.79 -14.06 13.42
C SER A 16 -18.95 -13.99 12.14
N MET A 17 -17.62 -14.01 12.32
CA MET A 17 -16.72 -14.92 11.60
C MET A 17 -15.36 -14.91 12.31
N MET A 18 -15.14 -15.88 13.21
CA MET A 18 -13.79 -16.23 13.65
C MET A 18 -13.09 -16.90 12.46
N LEU A 19 -12.27 -16.14 11.75
CA LEU A 19 -11.12 -16.67 11.02
C LEU A 19 -9.95 -15.72 11.26
N ILE A 20 -8.79 -16.32 11.51
CA ILE A 20 -7.60 -15.75 12.13
C ILE A 20 -7.17 -14.45 11.44
N GLY A 21 -7.31 -13.33 12.14
CA GLY A 21 -6.79 -12.03 11.76
C GLY A 21 -7.14 -11.03 12.85
N THR A 22 -6.14 -10.38 13.44
CA THR A 22 -6.37 -9.26 14.35
C THR A 22 -7.22 -8.21 13.63
N LEU A 23 -8.48 -8.02 14.04
CA LEU A 23 -9.31 -6.90 13.60
C LEU A 23 -8.61 -5.60 14.03
N THR A 24 -7.82 -5.00 13.14
CA THR A 24 -7.37 -3.63 13.31
C THR A 24 -8.59 -2.75 13.10
N ALA A 25 -9.13 -2.20 14.19
CA ALA A 25 -10.12 -1.13 14.08
C ALA A 25 -9.45 0.06 13.38
N PHE A 26 -9.89 0.37 12.17
CA PHE A 26 -9.46 1.57 11.45
C PHE A 26 -10.07 2.79 12.13
N ALA A 27 -9.24 3.82 12.34
CA ALA A 27 -9.60 4.96 13.18
C ALA A 27 -10.25 6.09 12.37
N ALA A 28 -9.99 6.16 11.07
CA ALA A 28 -10.53 7.18 10.18
C ALA A 28 -10.91 6.60 8.82
N ASP A 29 -12.14 6.87 8.39
CA ASP A 29 -12.53 6.76 6.99
C ASP A 29 -11.90 7.91 6.21
N VAL A 30 -11.41 7.61 5.01
CA VAL A 30 -10.67 8.53 4.15
C VAL A 30 -11.35 8.64 2.80
N ASP A 31 -11.60 9.88 2.37
CA ASP A 31 -12.18 10.21 1.06
C ASP A 31 -11.22 11.04 0.18
N VAL A 32 -10.11 11.56 0.75
CA VAL A 32 -9.07 12.30 0.03
C VAL A 32 -7.67 12.01 0.58
N THR A 33 -6.62 12.20 -0.23
CA THR A 33 -5.25 11.86 0.20
C THR A 33 -4.70 12.76 1.31
N GLU A 34 -5.19 14.00 1.40
CA GLU A 34 -4.80 14.97 2.42
C GLU A 34 -5.15 14.52 3.85
N ASP A 35 -6.09 13.58 4.00
CA ASP A 35 -6.44 13.00 5.29
C ASP A 35 -5.30 12.09 5.83
N ILE A 36 -4.42 11.61 4.95
CA ILE A 36 -3.24 10.80 5.27
C ILE A 36 -2.04 11.71 5.61
N GLY A 37 -2.26 12.63 6.55
CA GLY A 37 -1.25 13.61 6.97
C GLY A 37 -0.49 13.27 8.25
N ALA A 38 -1.02 12.35 9.07
CA ALA A 38 -0.46 12.01 10.38
C ALA A 38 -0.37 10.50 10.59
N ALA A 39 0.49 10.03 11.47
CA ALA A 39 0.56 8.60 11.80
C ALA A 39 -0.80 8.10 12.31
N GLY A 40 -1.28 6.96 11.80
CA GLY A 40 -2.61 6.47 12.12
C GLY A 40 -3.06 5.27 11.28
N ASN A 41 -4.28 4.83 11.56
CA ASN A 41 -4.95 3.76 10.81
C ASN A 41 -6.09 4.36 9.98
N TYR A 42 -6.01 4.13 8.67
CA TYR A 42 -6.87 4.71 7.66
C TYR A 42 -7.57 3.61 6.86
N LYS A 43 -8.84 3.82 6.55
CA LYS A 43 -9.61 2.96 5.65
C LYS A 43 -10.25 3.82 4.57
N LEU A 44 -10.08 3.45 3.31
CA LEU A 44 -10.70 4.19 2.22
C LEU A 44 -12.21 3.92 2.20
N ALA A 45 -12.99 5.01 2.16
CA ALA A 45 -14.44 4.95 2.01
C ALA A 45 -14.88 5.14 0.54
N SER A 46 -14.03 5.74 -0.29
CA SER A 46 -14.18 5.83 -1.75
C SER A 46 -12.83 5.82 -2.47
N ASP A 47 -12.87 5.81 -3.80
CA ASP A 47 -11.68 6.06 -4.61
C ASP A 47 -11.10 7.45 -4.28
N ILE A 48 -9.76 7.54 -4.21
CA ILE A 48 -9.05 8.78 -3.88
C ILE A 48 -8.00 9.10 -4.95
N SER A 49 -7.56 10.35 -4.98
CA SER A 49 -6.46 10.78 -5.86
C SER A 49 -5.48 11.70 -5.15
N GLY A 50 -4.24 11.70 -5.62
CA GLY A 50 -3.16 12.55 -5.12
C GLY A 50 -1.92 11.78 -4.70
N ASN A 51 -0.83 12.52 -4.47
CA ASN A 51 0.45 11.94 -4.09
C ASN A 51 0.71 12.17 -2.61
N VAL A 52 1.24 11.17 -1.91
CA VAL A 52 1.55 11.25 -0.48
C VAL A 52 3.03 10.96 -0.26
N THR A 53 3.68 11.73 0.62
CA THR A 53 5.04 11.47 1.10
C THR A 53 5.04 11.33 2.61
N LEU A 54 5.49 10.19 3.12
CA LEU A 54 5.49 9.85 4.55
C LEU A 54 6.93 9.77 5.06
N THR A 55 7.32 10.75 5.90
CA THR A 55 8.72 10.92 6.36
C THR A 55 8.98 10.30 7.74
N SER A 56 7.95 10.06 8.55
CA SER A 56 8.07 9.44 9.87
C SER A 56 6.71 8.97 10.38
N GLY A 57 6.70 8.07 11.36
CA GLY A 57 5.47 7.56 11.98
C GLY A 57 5.04 6.18 11.48
N ASN A 58 3.95 5.68 12.03
CA ASN A 58 3.38 4.38 11.71
C ASN A 58 2.02 4.55 11.05
N TYR A 59 1.84 3.95 9.88
CA TYR A 59 0.64 4.06 9.07
C TYR A 59 0.11 2.68 8.75
N THR A 60 -1.19 2.49 8.92
CA THR A 60 -1.92 1.36 8.33
C THR A 60 -2.95 1.93 7.38
N ILE A 61 -2.91 1.55 6.11
CA ILE A 61 -3.83 2.01 5.07
C ILE A 61 -4.57 0.78 4.53
N ASP A 62 -5.87 0.73 4.78
CA ASP A 62 -6.77 -0.27 4.19
C ASP A 62 -7.45 0.33 2.96
N LEU A 63 -7.14 -0.23 1.79
CA LEU A 63 -7.72 0.19 0.54
C LEU A 63 -9.20 -0.17 0.44
N ASN A 64 -9.67 -1.19 1.17
CA ASN A 64 -11.08 -1.58 1.24
C ASN A 64 -11.76 -1.71 -0.15
N GLY A 65 -11.05 -2.25 -1.13
CA GLY A 65 -11.52 -2.44 -2.50
C GLY A 65 -11.56 -1.17 -3.34
N CYS A 66 -11.12 -0.03 -2.81
CA CYS A 66 -11.05 1.25 -3.51
C CYS A 66 -9.73 1.42 -4.27
N THR A 67 -9.75 2.34 -5.22
CA THR A 67 -8.60 2.76 -6.01
C THR A 67 -8.01 4.06 -5.48
N TRP A 68 -6.70 4.06 -5.22
CA TRP A 68 -5.90 5.26 -5.04
C TRP A 68 -5.17 5.57 -6.36
N THR A 69 -5.60 6.64 -7.03
CA THR A 69 -4.91 7.18 -8.21
C THR A 69 -3.85 8.19 -7.80
N GLY A 70 -2.58 7.77 -7.78
CA GLY A 70 -1.43 8.59 -7.45
C GLY A 70 -0.23 7.77 -7.01
N SER A 71 0.75 8.45 -6.43
CA SER A 71 2.00 7.83 -5.96
C SER A 71 2.17 7.95 -4.45
N LEU A 72 2.78 6.94 -3.85
CA LEU A 72 3.20 6.94 -2.44
C LEU A 72 4.73 6.93 -2.34
N THR A 73 5.28 7.89 -1.63
CA THR A 73 6.71 7.94 -1.30
C THR A 73 6.92 7.72 0.21
N ILE A 74 7.84 6.82 0.57
CA ILE A 74 8.19 6.50 1.96
C ILE A 74 9.63 6.91 2.22
N GLN A 75 9.81 7.87 3.12
CA GLN A 75 11.09 8.49 3.48
C GLN A 75 11.34 8.40 5.00
N GLY A 76 11.18 7.21 5.57
CA GLY A 76 11.46 6.95 6.98
C GLY A 76 10.26 6.52 7.83
N ALA A 77 9.05 6.56 7.27
CA ALA A 77 7.87 6.00 7.92
C ALA A 77 7.83 4.46 7.89
N THR A 78 7.05 3.87 8.79
CA THR A 78 6.62 2.47 8.70
C THR A 78 5.19 2.43 8.19
N VAL A 79 4.97 1.81 7.04
CA VAL A 79 3.70 1.79 6.34
C VAL A 79 3.27 0.35 6.11
N THR A 80 2.03 0.05 6.50
CA THR A 80 1.34 -1.20 6.15
C THR A 80 0.17 -0.85 5.24
N ILE A 81 0.07 -1.51 4.09
CA ILE A 81 -1.05 -1.35 3.16
C ILE A 81 -1.72 -2.72 2.99
N ILE A 82 -3.03 -2.76 3.19
CA ILE A 82 -3.84 -3.96 3.05
C ILE A 82 -5.08 -3.67 2.21
N ASP A 83 -5.78 -4.71 1.79
CA ASP A 83 -7.17 -4.61 1.38
C ASP A 83 -8.04 -5.55 2.23
N SER A 84 -8.97 -4.98 3.01
CA SER A 84 -9.95 -5.75 3.79
C SER A 84 -11.22 -6.10 3.03
N SER A 85 -11.37 -5.65 1.77
CA SER A 85 -12.52 -6.02 0.95
C SER A 85 -12.57 -7.53 0.71
N ALA A 86 -13.78 -8.06 0.48
CA ALA A 86 -13.96 -9.47 0.19
C ALA A 86 -13.26 -9.89 -1.11
N GLU A 87 -13.25 -9.00 -2.11
CA GLU A 87 -12.73 -9.30 -3.45
C GLU A 87 -11.23 -9.04 -3.60
N LYS A 88 -10.59 -8.36 -2.63
CA LYS A 88 -9.15 -8.06 -2.65
C LYS A 88 -8.70 -7.25 -3.87
N ASN A 89 -9.55 -6.33 -4.33
CA ASN A 89 -9.32 -5.50 -5.51
C ASN A 89 -8.76 -4.10 -5.21
N GLY A 90 -8.41 -3.79 -3.97
CA GLY A 90 -7.83 -2.52 -3.58
C GLY A 90 -6.56 -2.22 -4.39
N LEU A 91 -6.55 -1.06 -5.04
CA LEU A 91 -5.56 -0.72 -6.07
C LEU A 91 -4.84 0.59 -5.74
N ILE A 92 -3.53 0.63 -5.96
CA ILE A 92 -2.78 1.88 -6.11
C ILE A 92 -2.27 1.94 -7.56
N THR A 93 -2.53 3.05 -8.26
CA THR A 93 -2.14 3.20 -9.66
C THR A 93 -1.76 4.62 -10.04
N THR A 94 -0.87 4.76 -11.03
CA THR A 94 -0.46 6.07 -11.54
C THR A 94 0.06 5.98 -12.98
N ASP A 95 -0.09 7.10 -13.70
CA ASP A 95 0.41 7.30 -15.06
C ASP A 95 1.53 8.36 -15.10
N VAL A 96 2.10 8.70 -13.94
CA VAL A 96 3.03 9.84 -13.80
C VAL A 96 4.43 9.41 -13.35
N ASN A 97 4.53 8.74 -12.21
CA ASN A 97 5.78 8.32 -11.58
C ASN A 97 5.71 6.83 -11.23
N ASP A 98 6.72 6.28 -10.55
CA ASP A 98 6.60 4.98 -9.88
C ASP A 98 5.41 4.98 -8.90
N VAL A 99 4.73 3.83 -8.77
CA VAL A 99 3.51 3.76 -7.95
C VAL A 99 3.86 3.91 -6.47
N ILE A 100 4.82 3.12 -6.00
CA ILE A 100 5.35 3.22 -4.64
C ILE A 100 6.87 3.34 -4.68
N MET A 101 7.39 4.41 -4.09
CA MET A 101 8.82 4.64 -3.94
C MET A 101 9.23 4.52 -2.46
N VAL A 102 10.15 3.61 -2.16
CA VAL A 102 10.70 3.39 -0.82
C VAL A 102 12.15 3.82 -0.81
N GLU A 103 12.41 5.00 -0.24
CA GLU A 103 13.76 5.56 -0.12
C GLU A 103 14.38 5.22 1.24
N SER A 104 13.57 5.14 2.28
CA SER A 104 13.95 4.66 3.62
C SER A 104 12.72 4.30 4.44
N GLY A 105 12.90 3.67 5.60
CA GLY A 105 11.79 3.20 6.44
C GLY A 105 11.35 1.78 6.08
N LYS A 106 10.06 1.48 6.28
CA LYS A 106 9.52 0.14 6.07
C LYS A 106 8.19 0.17 5.34
N LEU A 107 8.03 -0.68 4.34
CA LEU A 107 6.77 -0.98 3.68
C LEU A 107 6.38 -2.43 3.90
N THR A 108 5.11 -2.67 4.21
CA THR A 108 4.50 -4.00 4.12
C THR A 108 3.21 -3.89 3.33
N THR A 109 3.11 -4.60 2.21
CA THR A 109 1.87 -4.70 1.42
C THR A 109 1.31 -6.11 1.51
N THR A 110 -0.02 -6.25 1.60
CA THR A 110 -0.67 -7.56 1.72
C THR A 110 -2.01 -7.57 0.98
N GLU A 111 -2.14 -8.48 0.01
CA GLU A 111 -3.39 -8.71 -0.74
C GLU A 111 -3.93 -7.46 -1.44
N ILE A 112 -3.05 -6.67 -2.06
CA ILE A 112 -3.41 -5.49 -2.84
C ILE A 112 -2.94 -5.59 -4.29
N HIS A 113 -3.49 -4.72 -5.13
CA HIS A 113 -3.06 -4.51 -6.50
C HIS A 113 -2.23 -3.23 -6.63
N ILE A 114 -1.20 -3.27 -7.49
CA ILE A 114 -0.33 -2.13 -7.79
C ILE A 114 -0.14 -2.09 -9.31
N GLU A 115 -0.50 -0.98 -9.96
CA GLU A 115 -0.46 -0.85 -11.41
C GLU A 115 0.24 0.45 -11.86
N GLY A 116 1.42 0.30 -12.47
CA GLY A 116 2.18 1.40 -13.06
C GLY A 116 2.04 1.46 -14.57
N ASN A 117 1.22 2.37 -15.11
CA ASN A 117 0.82 2.29 -16.52
C ASN A 117 1.67 3.15 -17.47
N LYS A 118 2.51 4.04 -16.94
CA LYS A 118 3.39 4.89 -17.75
C LYS A 118 4.66 4.14 -18.17
N ASP A 119 5.11 4.28 -19.41
CA ASP A 119 6.44 3.82 -19.83
C ASP A 119 7.53 4.33 -18.87
N GLY A 120 8.33 3.41 -18.33
CA GLY A 120 9.37 3.72 -17.36
C GLY A 120 8.93 3.65 -15.89
N CYS A 121 7.64 3.53 -15.60
CA CYS A 121 7.09 3.38 -14.25
C CYS A 121 7.36 1.97 -13.71
N ASP A 122 7.96 1.89 -12.52
CA ASP A 122 8.05 0.70 -11.71
C ASP A 122 6.84 0.60 -10.75
N GLY A 123 6.41 -0.63 -10.44
CA GLY A 123 5.34 -0.86 -9.47
C GLY A 123 5.78 -0.48 -8.05
N ILE A 124 6.87 -1.11 -7.58
CA ILE A 124 7.59 -0.68 -6.37
C ILE A 124 9.05 -0.44 -6.71
N PHE A 125 9.52 0.78 -6.48
CA PHE A 125 10.91 1.19 -6.58
C PHE A 125 11.53 1.30 -5.19
N ILE A 126 12.62 0.57 -4.95
CA ILE A 126 13.28 0.48 -3.64
C ILE A 126 14.71 1.01 -3.80
N SER A 127 14.96 2.24 -3.36
CA SER A 127 16.33 2.80 -3.26
C SER A 127 16.94 2.60 -1.88
N GLY A 128 16.12 2.28 -0.87
CA GLY A 128 16.55 1.96 0.48
C GLY A 128 15.41 1.42 1.34
N GLY A 129 15.67 1.19 2.64
CA GLY A 129 14.68 0.67 3.58
C GLY A 129 14.38 -0.82 3.41
N THR A 130 13.30 -1.27 4.06
CA THR A 130 12.85 -2.67 4.07
C THR A 130 11.45 -2.79 3.49
N VAL A 131 11.27 -3.65 2.50
CA VAL A 131 9.99 -3.90 1.84
C VAL A 131 9.59 -5.36 1.96
N ILE A 132 8.36 -5.60 2.38
CA ILE A 132 7.76 -6.93 2.45
C ILE A 132 6.49 -6.92 1.60
N VAL A 133 6.46 -7.73 0.55
CA VAL A 133 5.31 -7.89 -0.33
C VAL A 133 4.70 -9.25 -0.09
N LYS A 134 3.41 -9.32 0.20
CA LYS A 134 2.72 -10.57 0.53
C LYS A 134 1.46 -10.76 -0.32
N ASN A 135 1.45 -11.78 -1.17
CA ASN A 135 0.28 -12.14 -1.97
C ASN A 135 -0.33 -10.94 -2.73
N CYS A 136 0.51 -10.10 -3.33
CA CYS A 136 0.05 -8.95 -4.11
C CYS A 136 0.06 -9.27 -5.61
N THR A 137 -0.76 -8.54 -6.37
CA THR A 137 -0.66 -8.51 -7.83
C THR A 137 -0.03 -7.19 -8.24
N ILE A 138 1.14 -7.23 -8.88
CA ILE A 138 1.87 -6.03 -9.30
C ILE A 138 2.09 -6.09 -10.80
N SER A 139 1.61 -5.08 -11.51
CA SER A 139 1.87 -4.87 -12.92
C SER A 139 2.50 -3.50 -13.18
N ALA A 140 3.48 -3.44 -14.08
CA ALA A 140 4.15 -2.17 -14.40
C ALA A 140 4.73 -2.17 -15.83
N GLN A 141 5.01 -0.99 -16.38
CA GLN A 141 5.66 -0.90 -17.69
C GLN A 141 7.19 -1.07 -17.62
N SER A 142 7.84 -0.69 -16.53
CA SER A 142 9.28 -0.92 -16.35
C SER A 142 9.53 -2.23 -15.61
N SER A 143 9.45 -2.22 -14.29
CA SER A 143 9.62 -3.40 -13.46
C SER A 143 8.49 -3.50 -12.44
N ALA A 144 7.96 -4.70 -12.21
CA ALA A 144 6.95 -4.85 -11.16
C ALA A 144 7.59 -4.55 -9.79
N LEU A 145 8.77 -5.10 -9.54
CA LEU A 145 9.62 -4.80 -8.39
C LEU A 145 11.03 -4.40 -8.85
N GLN A 146 11.52 -3.24 -8.40
CA GLN A 146 12.90 -2.81 -8.64
C GLN A 146 13.59 -2.53 -7.30
N ASN A 147 14.61 -3.34 -6.97
CA ASN A 147 15.47 -3.10 -5.80
C ASN A 147 16.85 -2.58 -6.25
N LYS A 148 17.20 -1.37 -5.80
CA LYS A 148 18.42 -0.63 -6.14
C LYS A 148 19.24 -0.26 -4.88
N GLY A 149 18.91 -0.77 -3.71
CA GLY A 149 19.68 -0.47 -2.50
C GLY A 149 19.00 -0.74 -1.15
N GLY A 150 17.90 -1.48 -1.13
CA GLY A 150 17.20 -1.86 0.10
C GLY A 150 17.10 -3.37 0.30
N GLU A 151 16.26 -3.75 1.25
CA GLU A 151 15.90 -5.14 1.53
C GLU A 151 14.51 -5.42 0.98
N LEU A 152 14.38 -6.48 0.18
CA LEU A 152 13.10 -6.92 -0.36
C LEU A 152 12.81 -8.36 0.06
N THR A 153 11.64 -8.57 0.66
CA THR A 153 11.08 -9.90 0.92
C THR A 153 9.81 -10.07 0.10
N VAL A 154 9.75 -11.13 -0.72
CA VAL A 154 8.59 -11.49 -1.54
C VAL A 154 8.00 -12.79 -1.03
N ASN A 155 6.74 -12.74 -0.57
CA ASN A 155 5.99 -13.88 -0.05
C ASN A 155 4.74 -14.09 -0.91
N ASP A 156 4.85 -14.90 -1.96
CA ASP A 156 3.76 -15.17 -2.90
C ASP A 156 3.29 -13.94 -3.69
N GLY A 157 2.42 -14.14 -4.67
CA GLY A 157 1.82 -13.10 -5.52
C GLY A 157 2.18 -13.21 -7.00
N THR A 158 1.62 -12.31 -7.80
CA THR A 158 1.83 -12.24 -9.25
C THR A 158 2.56 -10.95 -9.61
N TYR A 159 3.68 -11.06 -10.31
CA TYR A 159 4.55 -9.94 -10.66
C TYR A 159 4.77 -9.92 -12.16
N SER A 160 4.21 -8.93 -12.85
CA SER A 160 4.25 -8.84 -14.30
C SER A 160 4.75 -7.46 -14.73
N SER A 161 5.54 -7.41 -15.80
CA SER A 161 5.84 -6.13 -16.44
C SER A 161 6.28 -6.34 -17.88
N LYS A 162 6.34 -5.23 -18.63
CA LYS A 162 6.85 -5.25 -19.99
C LYS A 162 8.37 -5.50 -20.07
N HIS A 163 9.14 -5.13 -19.03
CA HIS A 163 10.59 -5.40 -19.02
C HIS A 163 11.04 -6.42 -17.96
N ASN A 164 10.82 -6.19 -16.66
CA ASN A 164 11.33 -7.06 -15.60
C ASN A 164 10.31 -7.33 -14.48
N ALA A 165 9.87 -8.58 -14.29
CA ALA A 165 9.07 -8.92 -13.11
C ALA A 165 9.80 -8.56 -11.79
N LEU A 166 11.11 -8.82 -11.74
CA LEU A 166 11.99 -8.40 -10.65
C LEU A 166 13.32 -7.92 -11.22
N LYS A 167 13.77 -6.72 -10.83
CA LYS A 167 15.07 -6.17 -11.18
C LYS A 167 15.85 -5.83 -9.91
N VAL A 168 17.10 -6.29 -9.87
CA VAL A 168 17.96 -6.22 -8.67
C VAL A 168 19.30 -5.63 -9.06
N ASN A 169 19.65 -4.50 -8.44
CA ASN A 169 20.87 -3.76 -8.68
C ASN A 169 21.60 -3.48 -7.36
N ASN A 170 22.88 -3.14 -7.44
CA ASN A 170 23.73 -2.77 -6.30
C ASN A 170 23.80 -3.90 -5.23
N ASP A 171 24.23 -3.56 -4.02
CA ASP A 171 24.33 -4.46 -2.86
C ASP A 171 22.96 -4.71 -2.21
N SER A 172 21.94 -5.00 -3.02
CA SER A 172 20.56 -5.27 -2.57
C SER A 172 20.43 -6.66 -1.95
N ILE A 173 19.57 -6.79 -0.94
CA ILE A 173 19.20 -8.08 -0.33
C ILE A 173 17.81 -8.47 -0.79
N ILE A 174 17.66 -9.73 -1.24
CA ILE A 174 16.37 -10.29 -1.63
C ILE A 174 16.15 -11.64 -0.97
N THR A 175 14.99 -11.79 -0.36
CA THR A 175 14.46 -13.07 0.11
C THR A 175 13.17 -13.38 -0.65
N VAL A 176 13.11 -14.54 -1.31
CA VAL A 176 11.89 -15.03 -1.96
C VAL A 176 11.45 -16.28 -1.23
N ASN A 177 10.24 -16.25 -0.67
CA ASN A 177 9.65 -17.39 0.02
C ASN A 177 8.58 -18.01 -0.88
N GLY A 178 8.69 -19.32 -1.13
CA GLY A 178 7.67 -20.10 -1.82
C GLY A 178 6.55 -20.54 -0.87
N PRO A 179 5.40 -21.00 -1.41
CA PRO A 179 4.39 -21.67 -0.60
C PRO A 179 4.97 -22.97 -0.02
N TYR A 180 4.86 -23.14 1.30
CA TYR A 180 5.13 -24.42 1.98
C TYR A 180 3.96 -25.38 1.80
#